data_AF-A0A1S3D5W0-F1
#
_entry.id   AF-A0A1S3D5W0-F1
#
_cell.length_a   1.000
_cell.length_b   1.000
_cell.length_c   1.000
_cell.angle_alpha   90.00
_cell.angle_beta   90.00
_cell.angle_gamma   90.00
#
_symmetry.space_group_name_H-M   'P 1'
#
loop_
_entity.id
_entity.type
_entity.pdbx_description
1 polymer ?
#
loop_
_entity_poly.entity_id
_entity_poly.type
_entity_poly.pdbx_seq_one_letter_code
_entity_poly.pdbx_strand_id
1 'polypeptide(L)'
;MHLILVTCEALLSVPSILALINEEVIRRRLLIDGDGTGDDRRLNLLLKSILKYCNSPDDTPEEKQVNVDRMLLQLTQCEHAFEKSHSVGKFYSHRQVNVDRMLLQLTQCEHAFEKSQGMEENVKNDSVPLIAWNLTNSNNKKAESQNSRKTVLKSKQTTVSEKKEKSLIEHFDKEIQLEDKPKVTGPPSDVDDFDKETWEDPLQVSCYAMHIFEYLKSREAEFQIKDYLPFQSSTEKGNINAEMRSVLVDWMVEVQETFELNHETLYLAVKLVDLYLGKVVCSRLNLQLLGATAIFVSSKFDDRIPPQLSDLEYICSHTYSIQDLKDMEIKLVTAIGFDLGIPLSYRFLRRYARCNRIQLPLLTLARYILELSLMEYSLIRESDSKLACASLYLAQKMNKLTPWNKTLEYYSGYKVSCFKHIIIEMNRLLQCQPRTVMMQTLSTVYNKYSHPIFFEVAKTPVVKEADLFS
;
A
#
# COMPACT_ATOMS: atom_id res chain seq x y z
N MET A 1 -20.41 20.25 -26.96
CA MET A 1 -19.95 19.61 -28.20
C MET A 1 -18.78 20.35 -28.85
N HIS A 2 -18.93 21.62 -29.27
CA HIS A 2 -17.87 22.33 -30.00
C HIS A 2 -16.53 22.48 -29.23
N LEU A 3 -16.57 22.71 -27.92
CA LEU A 3 -15.35 22.85 -27.09
C LEU A 3 -14.62 21.52 -26.86
N ILE A 4 -15.36 20.40 -26.85
CA ILE A 4 -14.84 19.03 -26.65
C ILE A 4 -14.23 18.52 -27.96
N LEU A 5 -14.86 18.82 -29.09
CA LEU A 5 -14.33 18.46 -30.42
C LEU A 5 -13.02 19.19 -30.72
N VAL A 6 -12.93 20.49 -30.40
CA VAL A 6 -11.72 21.31 -30.65
C VAL A 6 -10.54 20.86 -29.76
N THR A 7 -10.79 20.42 -28.53
CA THR A 7 -9.73 19.90 -27.64
C THR A 7 -9.30 18.48 -28.01
N CYS A 8 -10.23 17.64 -28.49
CA CYS A 8 -9.91 16.29 -28.97
C CYS A 8 -9.16 16.27 -30.31
N GLU A 9 -9.47 17.16 -31.27
CA GLU A 9 -8.72 17.26 -32.54
C GLU A 9 -7.25 17.68 -32.33
N ALA A 10 -7.00 18.57 -31.37
CA ALA A 10 -5.64 18.98 -31.00
C ALA A 10 -4.82 17.84 -30.36
N LEU A 11 -5.46 16.95 -29.60
CA LEU A 11 -4.82 15.79 -28.94
C LEU A 11 -4.64 14.59 -29.87
N LEU A 12 -5.53 14.39 -30.85
CA LEU A 12 -5.51 13.27 -31.79
C LEU A 12 -4.59 13.48 -33.01
N SER A 13 -4.13 14.71 -33.25
CA SER A 13 -3.30 15.07 -34.42
C SER A 13 -1.80 14.78 -34.28
N VAL A 14 -1.37 14.11 -33.19
CA VAL A 14 0.04 13.74 -32.97
C VAL A 14 0.18 12.21 -32.91
N PRO A 15 0.49 11.54 -34.04
CA PRO A 15 0.59 10.08 -34.12
C PRO A 15 1.62 9.47 -33.15
N SER A 16 2.64 10.23 -32.77
CA SER A 16 3.72 9.77 -31.87
C SER A 16 3.32 9.73 -30.39
N ILE A 17 2.22 10.41 -29.99
CA ILE A 17 1.81 10.53 -28.58
C ILE A 17 0.98 9.32 -28.15
N LEU A 18 0.12 8.75 -29.00
CA LEU A 18 -0.73 7.60 -28.64
C LEU A 18 0.06 6.31 -28.35
N ALA A 19 1.17 6.09 -29.06
CA ALA A 19 2.02 4.92 -28.85
C ALA A 19 2.94 5.07 -27.61
N LEU A 20 3.41 6.29 -27.33
CA LEU A 20 4.23 6.58 -26.14
C LEU A 20 3.41 6.59 -24.85
N ILE A 21 2.13 7.02 -24.90
CA ILE A 21 1.30 7.10 -23.69
C ILE A 21 0.99 5.71 -23.13
N ASN A 22 0.71 4.68 -23.93
CA ASN A 22 0.26 3.40 -23.38
C ASN A 22 1.36 2.62 -22.64
N GLU A 23 2.56 2.49 -23.21
CA GLU A 23 3.63 1.75 -22.52
C GLU A 23 4.26 2.55 -21.37
N GLU A 24 4.47 3.86 -21.55
CA GLU A 24 5.09 4.71 -20.54
C GLU A 24 4.16 4.90 -19.33
N VAL A 25 2.84 5.03 -19.53
CA VAL A 25 1.86 5.16 -18.44
C VAL A 25 1.74 3.86 -17.65
N ILE A 26 1.82 2.69 -18.30
CA ILE A 26 1.77 1.42 -17.56
C ILE A 26 3.11 1.11 -16.87
N ARG A 27 4.25 1.49 -17.48
CA ARG A 27 5.56 1.45 -16.83
C ARG A 27 5.61 2.39 -15.61
N ARG A 28 4.94 3.55 -15.69
CA ARG A 28 4.73 4.46 -14.55
C ARG A 28 3.78 3.88 -13.50
N ARG A 29 2.73 3.14 -13.87
CA ARG A 29 1.91 2.37 -12.90
C ARG A 29 2.76 1.35 -12.12
N LEU A 30 3.67 0.62 -12.78
CA LEU A 30 4.59 -0.31 -12.13
C LEU A 30 5.65 0.38 -11.23
N LEU A 31 5.98 1.65 -11.52
CA LEU A 31 6.86 2.49 -10.69
C LEU A 31 6.13 3.12 -9.48
N ILE A 32 4.81 3.26 -9.54
CA ILE A 32 3.95 4.00 -8.59
C ILE A 32 2.97 3.04 -7.90
N ASP A 33 3.44 1.90 -7.38
CA ASP A 33 2.70 1.16 -6.33
C ASP A 33 2.97 1.81 -4.96
N GLY A 34 2.57 3.08 -4.87
CA GLY A 34 2.65 3.96 -3.71
C GLY A 34 2.04 5.32 -4.06
N ASP A 35 0.77 5.52 -3.70
CA ASP A 35 0.06 6.81 -3.67
C ASP A 35 -0.17 7.61 -4.98
N GLY A 36 -0.27 6.95 -6.13
CA GLY A 36 -0.68 7.59 -7.39
C GLY A 36 -2.20 7.73 -7.53
N THR A 37 -2.74 8.94 -7.37
CA THR A 37 -4.13 9.33 -7.58
C THR A 37 -4.79 8.68 -8.81
N GLY A 38 -5.87 7.93 -8.61
CA GLY A 38 -6.68 7.26 -9.65
C GLY A 38 -7.40 8.18 -10.65
N ASP A 39 -6.92 9.42 -10.82
CA ASP A 39 -7.45 10.43 -11.72
C ASP A 39 -7.15 10.07 -13.19
N ASP A 40 -5.97 9.50 -13.47
CA ASP A 40 -5.62 8.99 -14.81
C ASP A 40 -6.50 7.82 -15.25
N ARG A 41 -6.91 6.94 -14.30
CA ARG A 41 -7.84 5.83 -14.60
C ARG A 41 -9.22 6.36 -15.00
N ARG A 42 -9.70 7.41 -14.32
CA ARG A 42 -11.01 8.03 -14.57
C ARG A 42 -11.04 8.74 -15.92
N LEU A 43 -9.98 9.50 -16.24
CA LEU A 43 -9.83 10.17 -17.53
C LEU A 43 -9.75 9.16 -18.69
N ASN A 44 -9.00 8.07 -18.52
CA ASN A 44 -8.91 7.03 -19.54
C ASN A 44 -10.25 6.30 -19.79
N LEU A 45 -11.04 6.05 -18.74
CA LEU A 45 -12.37 5.43 -18.87
C LEU A 45 -13.37 6.37 -19.55
N LEU A 46 -13.32 7.67 -19.23
CA LEU A 46 -14.12 8.68 -19.92
C LEU A 46 -13.74 8.77 -21.40
N LEU A 47 -12.43 8.79 -21.71
CA LEU A 47 -11.92 8.84 -23.08
C LEU A 47 -12.36 7.61 -23.89
N LYS A 48 -12.27 6.41 -23.31
CA LYS A 48 -12.77 5.17 -23.93
C LYS A 48 -14.28 5.22 -24.19
N SER A 49 -15.05 5.79 -23.25
CA SER A 49 -16.51 5.95 -23.40
C SER A 49 -16.87 6.91 -24.53
N ILE A 50 -16.13 8.02 -24.66
CA ILE A 50 -16.28 8.99 -25.75
C ILE A 50 -15.93 8.36 -27.09
N LEU A 51 -14.81 7.63 -27.18
CA LEU A 51 -14.39 6.94 -28.40
C LEU A 51 -15.39 5.88 -28.84
N LYS A 52 -15.97 5.13 -27.89
CA LYS A 52 -17.04 4.17 -28.18
C LYS A 52 -18.28 4.87 -28.72
N TYR A 53 -18.70 5.97 -28.10
CA TYR A 53 -19.85 6.76 -28.55
C TYR A 53 -19.67 7.33 -29.97
N CYS A 54 -18.48 7.83 -30.29
CA CYS A 54 -18.17 8.35 -31.63
C CYS A 54 -18.15 7.28 -32.73
N ASN A 55 -17.87 6.02 -32.37
CA ASN A 55 -17.72 4.91 -33.32
C ASN A 55 -18.94 3.96 -33.37
N SER A 56 -20.06 4.34 -32.74
CA SER A 56 -21.32 3.58 -32.75
C SER A 56 -22.39 4.29 -33.61
N PRO A 57 -22.35 4.18 -34.95
CA PRO A 57 -23.33 4.84 -35.81
C PRO A 57 -24.75 4.26 -35.65
N ASP A 58 -24.86 2.97 -35.30
CA ASP A 58 -26.10 2.18 -35.29
C ASP A 58 -26.91 2.26 -33.98
N ASP A 59 -26.41 2.95 -32.94
CA ASP A 59 -27.13 3.06 -31.66
C ASP A 59 -28.43 3.87 -31.83
N THR A 60 -29.49 3.40 -31.18
CA THR A 60 -30.80 4.10 -31.15
C THR A 60 -30.68 5.46 -30.46
N PRO A 61 -31.57 6.42 -30.76
CA PRO A 61 -31.57 7.74 -30.11
C PRO A 61 -31.61 7.66 -28.57
N GLU A 62 -32.33 6.69 -28.03
CA GLU A 62 -32.45 6.43 -26.59
C GLU A 62 -31.13 5.89 -26.00
N GLU A 63 -30.46 4.95 -26.67
CA GLU A 63 -29.15 4.42 -26.26
C GLU A 63 -28.05 5.49 -26.33
N LYS A 64 -28.10 6.36 -27.35
CA LYS A 64 -27.19 7.51 -27.48
C LYS A 64 -27.38 8.46 -26.29
N GLN A 65 -28.61 8.75 -25.88
CA GLN A 65 -28.88 9.60 -24.73
C GLN A 65 -28.38 8.99 -23.42
N VAL A 66 -28.62 7.69 -23.17
CA VAL A 66 -28.13 6.98 -21.98
C VAL A 66 -26.60 6.97 -21.91
N ASN A 67 -25.93 6.79 -23.05
CA ASN A 67 -24.47 6.86 -23.13
C ASN A 67 -23.94 8.27 -22.84
N VAL A 68 -24.62 9.31 -23.31
CA VAL A 68 -24.29 10.72 -23.02
C VAL A 68 -24.45 11.03 -21.53
N ASP A 69 -25.55 10.61 -20.92
CA ASP A 69 -25.80 10.83 -19.48
C ASP A 69 -24.75 10.11 -18.62
N ARG A 70 -24.34 8.89 -19.01
CA ARG A 70 -23.24 8.16 -18.36
C ARG A 70 -21.90 8.88 -18.49
N MET A 71 -21.59 9.44 -19.66
CA MET A 71 -20.36 10.21 -19.87
C MET A 71 -20.35 11.52 -19.08
N LEU A 72 -21.48 12.22 -18.98
CA LEU A 72 -21.62 13.42 -18.16
C LEU A 72 -21.42 13.14 -16.66
N LEU A 73 -21.94 12.01 -16.17
CA LEU A 73 -21.72 11.57 -14.80
C LEU A 73 -20.24 11.26 -14.54
N GLN A 74 -19.56 10.58 -15.46
CA GLN A 74 -18.13 10.30 -15.37
C GLN A 74 -17.28 11.57 -15.41
N LEU A 75 -17.63 12.56 -16.25
CA LEU A 75 -16.97 13.85 -16.30
C LEU A 75 -17.14 14.62 -14.98
N THR A 76 -18.35 14.65 -14.42
CA THR A 76 -18.64 15.28 -13.12
C THR A 76 -17.80 14.65 -12.00
N GLN A 77 -17.61 13.33 -12.03
CA GLN A 77 -16.76 12.62 -11.07
C GLN A 77 -15.27 12.95 -11.25
N CYS A 78 -14.80 13.18 -12.47
CA CYS A 78 -13.44 13.64 -12.75
C CYS A 78 -13.23 15.07 -12.22
N GLU A 79 -14.17 15.98 -12.49
CA GLU A 79 -14.12 17.37 -12.03
C GLU A 79 -14.13 17.45 -10.50
N HIS A 80 -15.00 16.71 -9.82
CA HIS A 80 -15.02 16.64 -8.35
C HIS A 80 -13.70 16.08 -7.79
N ALA A 81 -13.11 15.08 -8.45
CA ALA A 81 -11.83 14.51 -8.01
C ALA A 81 -10.69 15.51 -8.15
N PHE A 82 -10.65 16.21 -9.28
CA PHE A 82 -9.69 17.27 -9.55
C PHE A 82 -9.82 18.42 -8.55
N GLU A 83 -11.04 18.92 -8.31
CA GLU A 83 -11.31 20.01 -7.35
C GLU A 83 -10.91 19.60 -5.92
N LYS A 84 -11.17 18.33 -5.55
CA LYS A 84 -10.74 17.76 -4.28
C LYS A 84 -9.21 17.69 -4.20
N SER A 85 -8.54 17.18 -5.23
CA SER A 85 -7.07 17.09 -5.30
C SER A 85 -6.43 18.48 -5.21
N HIS A 86 -6.99 19.46 -5.92
CA HIS A 86 -6.57 20.86 -5.88
C HIS A 86 -6.80 21.50 -4.50
N SER A 87 -7.94 21.24 -3.87
CA SER A 87 -8.25 21.74 -2.52
C SER A 87 -7.31 21.13 -1.47
N VAL A 88 -7.00 19.84 -1.61
CA VAL A 88 -6.04 19.13 -0.77
C VAL A 88 -4.62 19.67 -1.00
N GLY A 89 -4.22 19.90 -2.25
CA GLY A 89 -2.95 20.55 -2.59
C GLY A 89 -2.82 21.95 -1.98
N LYS A 90 -3.86 22.79 -2.10
CA LYS A 90 -3.93 24.11 -1.44
C LYS A 90 -3.83 24.00 0.08
N PHE A 91 -4.54 23.05 0.68
CA PHE A 91 -4.48 22.78 2.11
C PHE A 91 -3.04 22.42 2.55
N TYR A 92 -2.36 21.56 1.79
CA TYR A 92 -0.97 21.20 2.05
C TYR A 92 -0.01 22.38 1.87
N SER A 93 -0.16 23.20 0.83
CA SER A 93 0.64 24.42 0.66
C SER A 93 0.42 25.41 1.81
N HIS A 94 -0.82 25.58 2.26
CA HIS A 94 -1.14 26.44 3.41
C HIS A 94 -0.53 25.89 4.71
N ARG A 95 -0.59 24.57 4.89
CA ARG A 95 -0.02 23.89 6.05
C ARG A 95 1.51 23.98 6.04
N GLN A 96 2.16 23.86 4.89
CA GLN A 96 3.61 24.07 4.74
C GLN A 96 4.00 25.48 5.15
N VAL A 97 3.31 26.51 4.64
CA VAL A 97 3.57 27.92 5.03
C VAL A 97 3.39 28.14 6.54
N ASN A 98 2.43 27.46 7.17
CA ASN A 98 2.22 27.55 8.62
C ASN A 98 3.34 26.84 9.40
N VAL A 99 3.81 25.69 8.92
CA VAL A 99 4.96 24.97 9.50
C VAL A 99 6.23 25.80 9.38
N ASP A 100 6.50 26.39 8.21
CA ASP A 100 7.65 27.27 7.98
C ASP A 100 7.60 28.50 8.90
N ARG A 101 6.40 29.07 9.12
CA ARG A 101 6.20 30.19 10.05
C ARG A 101 6.46 29.78 11.51
N MET A 102 6.01 28.60 11.91
CA MET A 102 6.25 28.06 13.25
C MET A 102 7.73 27.77 13.49
N LEU A 103 8.43 27.21 12.49
CA LEU A 103 9.88 27.03 12.51
C LEU A 103 10.61 28.36 12.69
N LEU A 104 10.21 29.40 11.94
CA LEU A 104 10.81 30.73 12.10
C LEU A 104 10.59 31.30 13.51
N GLN A 105 9.41 31.09 14.11
CA GLN A 105 9.12 31.51 15.48
C GLN A 105 9.92 30.72 16.52
N LEU A 106 10.12 29.42 16.30
CA LEU A 106 10.95 28.58 17.16
C LEU A 106 12.41 29.02 17.12
N THR A 107 12.98 29.27 15.94
CA THR A 107 14.35 29.80 15.80
C THR A 107 14.50 31.17 16.48
N GLN A 108 13.48 32.04 16.41
CA GLN A 108 13.48 33.31 17.14
C GLN A 108 13.44 33.12 18.66
N CYS A 109 12.69 32.12 19.15
CA CYS A 109 12.64 31.77 20.56
C CYS A 109 13.96 31.18 21.06
N GLU A 110 14.60 30.30 20.29
CA GLU A 110 15.92 29.75 20.60
C GLU A 110 16.97 30.86 20.69
N HIS A 111 16.98 31.78 19.71
CA HIS A 111 17.91 32.90 19.71
C HIS A 111 17.68 33.88 20.88
N ALA A 112 16.42 34.03 21.32
CA ALA A 112 16.08 34.81 22.52
C ALA A 112 16.47 34.07 23.81
N PHE A 113 16.35 32.74 23.84
CA PHE A 113 16.73 31.90 24.96
C PHE A 113 18.26 31.89 25.15
N GLU A 114 19.04 31.73 24.08
CA GLU A 114 20.50 31.85 24.12
C GLU A 114 20.95 33.24 24.60
N LYS A 115 20.27 34.29 24.14
CA LYS A 115 20.53 35.66 24.58
C LYS A 115 20.21 35.87 26.07
N SER A 116 19.20 35.16 26.59
CA SER A 116 18.85 35.17 28.02
C SER A 116 19.85 34.37 28.87
N GLN A 117 20.38 33.25 28.36
CA GLN A 117 21.45 32.50 29.04
C GLN A 117 22.78 33.26 29.06
N GLY A 118 23.12 33.97 27.98
CA GLY A 118 24.28 34.89 27.96
C GLY A 118 24.10 36.12 28.86
N MET A 119 22.86 36.47 29.22
CA MET A 119 22.58 37.48 30.24
C MET A 119 22.69 36.91 31.67
N GLU A 120 22.30 35.65 31.90
CA GLU A 120 22.50 34.97 33.19
C GLU A 120 23.98 34.73 33.53
N GLU A 121 24.85 34.50 32.54
CA GLU A 121 26.31 34.45 32.77
C GLU A 121 26.90 35.82 33.16
N ASN A 122 26.34 36.92 32.65
CA ASN A 122 26.75 38.28 33.04
C ASN A 122 26.21 38.70 34.42
N VAL A 123 25.09 38.13 34.88
CA VAL A 123 24.53 38.43 36.22
C VAL A 123 25.26 37.66 37.33
N LYS A 124 25.95 36.55 37.02
CA LYS A 124 26.76 35.81 38.01
C LYS A 124 28.05 36.52 38.45
N ASN A 125 28.41 37.64 37.82
CA ASN A 125 29.60 38.42 38.17
C ASN A 125 29.36 39.61 39.12
N ASP A 126 28.11 39.94 39.46
CA ASP A 126 27.81 40.95 40.46
C ASP A 126 27.09 40.33 41.67
N SER A 127 27.73 40.43 42.82
CA SER A 127 27.38 39.74 44.05
C SER A 127 26.25 40.40 44.87
N VAL A 128 25.45 39.54 45.55
CA VAL A 128 24.69 39.73 46.82
C VAL A 128 23.20 40.17 46.72
N PRO A 129 22.23 39.72 47.58
CA PRO A 129 21.93 38.38 48.14
C PRO A 129 20.43 37.97 48.05
N LEU A 130 20.11 36.70 48.35
CA LEU A 130 18.75 36.16 48.51
C LEU A 130 17.92 36.88 49.60
N ILE A 131 16.72 37.33 49.26
CA ILE A 131 15.60 37.54 50.20
C ILE A 131 14.33 36.94 49.58
N ALA A 132 13.76 35.95 50.25
CA ALA A 132 12.44 35.41 49.97
C ALA A 132 11.36 36.41 50.43
N TRP A 133 10.30 36.61 49.65
CA TRP A 133 9.03 37.12 50.17
C TRP A 133 7.81 36.52 49.45
N ASN A 134 6.79 36.30 50.27
CA ASN A 134 5.59 35.51 50.08
C ASN A 134 4.39 36.34 49.58
N LEU A 135 3.37 35.63 49.06
CA LEU A 135 1.92 35.91 49.05
C LEU A 135 1.38 37.23 48.43
N THR A 136 0.40 37.13 47.52
CA THR A 136 -1.05 37.32 47.79
C THR A 136 -1.93 37.45 46.53
N ASN A 137 -3.11 36.82 46.60
CA ASN A 137 -4.30 37.10 45.78
C ASN A 137 -4.80 38.54 46.01
N SER A 138 -5.35 39.19 44.99
CA SER A 138 -6.47 40.13 45.18
C SER A 138 -7.35 40.30 43.95
N ASN A 139 -8.66 40.12 44.18
CA ASN A 139 -9.82 40.43 43.34
C ASN A 139 -9.88 41.92 42.93
N ASN A 140 -10.52 42.27 41.81
CA ASN A 140 -11.92 42.79 41.76
C ASN A 140 -12.34 43.51 40.45
N LYS A 141 -13.61 43.24 40.08
CA LYS A 141 -14.70 44.13 39.55
C LYS A 141 -14.55 44.73 38.14
N LYS A 142 -15.43 44.41 37.18
CA LYS A 142 -16.90 44.71 36.99
C LYS A 142 -17.22 46.15 36.58
N ALA A 143 -17.84 46.31 35.39
CA ALA A 143 -19.05 47.09 35.06
C ALA A 143 -19.10 47.31 33.52
N GLU A 144 -20.02 46.73 32.73
CA GLU A 144 -21.47 46.98 32.55
C GLU A 144 -21.85 48.28 31.82
N SER A 145 -22.60 48.12 30.72
CA SER A 145 -23.71 48.97 30.18
C SER A 145 -23.76 48.85 28.64
N GLN A 146 -24.64 48.06 28.01
CA GLN A 146 -26.05 48.36 27.62
C GLN A 146 -26.22 49.68 26.83
N ASN A 147 -27.01 49.84 25.76
CA ASN A 147 -27.88 49.01 24.91
C ASN A 147 -28.45 49.99 23.85
N SER A 148 -28.57 49.63 22.56
CA SER A 148 -29.67 50.09 21.68
C SER A 148 -29.60 49.51 20.25
N ARG A 149 -30.75 48.99 19.84
CA ARG A 149 -31.06 48.18 18.65
C ARG A 149 -31.22 49.02 17.37
N LYS A 150 -30.82 48.47 16.22
CA LYS A 150 -31.63 48.43 14.98
C LYS A 150 -31.16 47.30 14.05
N THR A 151 -32.14 46.57 13.56
CA THR A 151 -32.16 45.28 12.88
C THR A 151 -31.71 45.37 11.42
N VAL A 152 -31.09 44.31 10.87
CA VAL A 152 -31.51 43.54 9.67
C VAL A 152 -30.47 42.43 9.39
N LEU A 153 -30.98 41.25 9.05
CA LEU A 153 -30.32 39.94 8.97
C LEU A 153 -29.09 39.87 8.05
N LYS A 154 -28.02 39.20 8.52
CA LYS A 154 -27.04 38.48 7.68
C LYS A 154 -26.35 37.34 8.46
N SER A 155 -26.52 36.13 7.93
CA SER A 155 -25.71 34.89 8.06
C SER A 155 -24.83 34.69 9.30
N LYS A 156 -25.18 33.71 10.13
CA LYS A 156 -24.35 33.16 11.23
C LYS A 156 -23.03 32.58 10.68
N GLN A 157 -21.93 33.32 10.83
CA GLN A 157 -20.61 32.75 11.06
C GLN A 157 -20.50 32.43 12.55
N THR A 158 -20.42 31.16 12.90
CA THR A 158 -20.11 30.74 14.27
C THR A 158 -18.60 30.84 14.43
N THR A 159 -18.12 31.98 14.95
CA THR A 159 -16.75 32.14 15.45
C THR A 159 -16.61 31.27 16.69
N VAL A 160 -16.03 30.09 16.54
CA VAL A 160 -15.48 29.34 17.66
C VAL A 160 -14.33 30.18 18.21
N SER A 161 -14.45 30.56 19.48
CA SER A 161 -13.45 31.37 20.19
C SER A 161 -12.11 30.65 20.17
N GLU A 162 -11.05 31.34 19.74
CA GLU A 162 -9.65 30.87 19.74
C GLU A 162 -9.20 30.26 21.09
N LYS A 163 -9.87 30.61 22.20
CA LYS A 163 -9.63 30.02 23.53
C LYS A 163 -10.12 28.58 23.66
N LYS A 164 -11.20 28.20 22.99
CA LYS A 164 -11.74 26.83 22.99
C LYS A 164 -10.93 25.90 22.08
N GLU A 165 -10.43 26.45 20.97
CA GLU A 165 -9.54 25.73 20.07
C GLU A 165 -8.18 25.48 20.73
N LYS A 166 -7.59 26.49 21.40
CA LYS A 166 -6.36 26.31 22.19
C LYS A 166 -6.53 25.33 23.36
N SER A 167 -7.66 25.36 24.08
CA SER A 167 -7.87 24.40 25.19
C SER A 167 -8.13 22.98 24.71
N LEU A 168 -8.68 22.78 23.51
CA LEU A 168 -8.84 21.47 22.90
C LEU A 168 -7.50 20.92 22.40
N ILE A 169 -6.65 21.76 21.82
CA ILE A 169 -5.28 21.42 21.41
C ILE A 169 -4.43 21.06 22.65
N GLU A 170 -4.48 21.87 23.71
CA GLU A 170 -3.77 21.58 24.96
C GLU A 170 -4.27 20.33 25.71
N HIS A 171 -5.53 19.94 25.51
CA HIS A 171 -6.04 18.67 26.06
C HIS A 171 -5.59 17.48 25.21
N PHE A 172 -5.57 17.63 23.88
CA PHE A 172 -5.07 16.61 22.95
C PHE A 172 -3.57 16.36 23.13
N ASP A 173 -2.79 17.42 23.31
CA ASP A 173 -1.33 17.35 23.56
C ASP A 173 -1.00 16.77 24.95
N LYS A 174 -1.96 16.73 25.89
CA LYS A 174 -1.78 16.11 27.21
C LYS A 174 -2.16 14.63 27.24
N GLU A 175 -3.10 14.19 26.40
CA GLU A 175 -3.46 12.77 26.27
C GLU A 175 -2.53 12.01 25.32
N ILE A 176 -1.99 12.68 24.29
CA ILE A 176 -0.86 12.17 23.52
C ILE A 176 0.40 12.59 24.27
N GLN A 177 0.84 11.78 25.23
CA GLN A 177 2.27 11.77 25.52
C GLN A 177 2.95 11.37 24.20
N LEU A 178 3.44 12.36 23.46
CA LEU A 178 4.40 12.14 22.39
C LEU A 178 5.58 11.46 23.06
N GLU A 179 5.54 10.11 23.09
CA GLU A 179 6.72 9.31 23.35
C GLU A 179 7.83 9.91 22.50
N ASP A 180 8.96 10.23 23.15
CA ASP A 180 10.14 10.79 22.50
C ASP A 180 10.27 10.18 21.11
N LYS A 181 10.35 11.03 20.07
CA LYS A 181 10.65 10.57 18.70
C LYS A 181 11.73 9.50 18.85
N PRO A 182 11.46 8.26 18.42
CA PRO A 182 12.33 7.15 18.76
C PRO A 182 13.74 7.53 18.36
N LYS A 183 14.70 7.37 19.29
CA LYS A 183 16.11 7.65 19.02
C LYS A 183 16.58 6.69 17.94
N VAL A 184 16.36 7.05 16.68
CA VAL A 184 16.89 6.32 15.53
C VAL A 184 18.39 6.52 15.57
N THR A 185 19.10 5.55 16.16
CA THR A 185 20.52 5.39 15.89
C THR A 185 20.62 5.09 14.41
N GLY A 186 21.18 6.03 13.64
CA GLY A 186 21.38 5.82 12.21
C GLY A 186 22.18 4.55 11.92
N PRO A 187 22.16 4.05 10.67
CA PRO A 187 22.91 2.87 10.30
C PRO A 187 24.41 3.03 10.59
N PRO A 188 25.15 1.91 10.71
CA PRO A 188 26.60 1.92 10.75
C PRO A 188 27.20 2.75 9.61
N SER A 189 28.39 3.33 9.80
CA SER A 189 29.02 4.24 8.83
C SER A 189 29.29 3.64 7.44
N ASP A 190 29.27 2.32 7.32
CA ASP A 190 29.47 1.55 6.09
C ASP A 190 28.15 1.11 5.41
N VAL A 191 27.01 1.60 5.89
CA VAL A 191 25.68 1.38 5.32
C VAL A 191 25.06 2.72 4.94
N ASP A 192 24.53 2.79 3.72
CA ASP A 192 23.85 3.99 3.22
C ASP A 192 22.50 4.18 3.93
N ASP A 193 22.25 5.37 4.44
CA ASP A 193 21.02 5.71 5.18
C ASP A 193 19.93 6.18 4.21
N PHE A 194 19.26 5.20 3.61
CA PHE A 194 18.16 5.43 2.69
C PHE A 194 16.99 6.21 3.32
N ASP A 195 16.71 5.99 4.61
CA ASP A 195 15.57 6.63 5.26
C ASP A 195 15.82 8.11 5.50
N LYS A 196 17.06 8.49 5.81
CA LYS A 196 17.44 9.88 6.00
C LYS A 196 17.24 10.73 4.74
N GLU A 197 17.39 10.16 3.55
CA GLU A 197 17.21 10.88 2.27
C GLU A 197 15.80 11.47 2.12
N THR A 198 14.79 10.80 2.66
CA THR A 198 13.37 11.14 2.50
C THR A 198 12.71 11.54 3.81
N TRP A 199 13.51 11.83 4.84
CA TRP A 199 13.03 12.12 6.20
C TRP A 199 12.10 13.32 6.29
N GLU A 200 12.40 14.36 5.49
CA GLU A 200 11.63 15.60 5.40
C GLU A 200 10.43 15.49 4.43
N ASP A 201 10.28 14.37 3.72
CA ASP A 201 9.15 14.17 2.80
C ASP A 201 7.92 13.63 3.57
N PRO A 202 6.87 14.45 3.78
CA PRO A 202 5.68 14.03 4.50
C PRO A 202 4.86 12.96 3.77
N LEU A 203 5.15 12.67 2.50
CA LEU A 203 4.52 11.59 1.74
C LEU A 203 5.27 10.26 1.88
N GLN A 204 6.54 10.27 2.27
CA GLN A 204 7.33 9.03 2.47
C GLN A 204 7.39 8.61 3.93
N VAL A 205 7.38 9.58 4.85
CA VAL A 205 7.38 9.36 6.31
C VAL A 205 8.45 8.33 6.75
N SER A 206 9.63 8.40 6.13
CA SER A 206 10.69 7.40 6.28
C SER A 206 11.24 7.29 7.71
N CYS A 207 11.03 8.33 8.53
CA CYS A 207 11.38 8.35 9.94
C CYS A 207 10.73 7.25 10.79
N TYR A 208 9.58 6.72 10.35
CA TYR A 208 8.95 5.56 10.99
C TYR A 208 9.19 4.25 10.24
N ALA A 209 9.81 4.27 9.05
CA ALA A 209 9.88 3.09 8.20
C ALA A 209 10.56 1.92 8.90
N MET A 210 11.69 2.13 9.58
CA MET A 210 12.35 1.07 10.33
C MET A 210 11.42 0.45 11.39
N HIS A 211 10.80 1.27 12.24
CA HIS A 211 9.87 0.79 13.27
C HIS A 211 8.64 0.08 12.70
N ILE A 212 8.10 0.57 11.58
CA ILE A 212 6.98 -0.08 10.89
C ILE A 212 7.38 -1.48 10.46
N PHE A 213 8.55 -1.64 9.82
CA PHE A 213 9.01 -2.94 9.34
C PHE A 213 9.46 -3.87 10.48
N GLU A 214 10.01 -3.34 11.57
CA GLU A 214 10.28 -4.10 12.80
C GLU A 214 8.99 -4.61 13.46
N TYR A 215 7.97 -3.76 13.55
CA TYR A 215 6.64 -4.14 14.01
C TYR A 215 6.02 -5.21 13.11
N LEU A 216 6.04 -5.03 11.79
CA LEU A 216 5.55 -6.04 10.86
C LEU A 216 6.30 -7.38 11.04
N LYS A 217 7.62 -7.35 11.24
CA LYS A 217 8.40 -8.57 11.51
C LYS A 217 8.02 -9.21 12.85
N SER A 218 7.83 -8.44 13.92
CA SER A 218 7.44 -9.00 15.22
C SER A 218 6.08 -9.69 15.16
N ARG A 219 5.18 -9.22 14.28
CA ARG A 219 3.86 -9.81 14.06
C ARG A 219 3.86 -11.08 13.25
N GLU A 220 4.92 -11.43 12.52
CA GLU A 220 4.93 -12.65 11.68
C GLU A 220 4.59 -13.92 12.47
N ALA A 221 5.02 -13.99 13.73
CA ALA A 221 4.74 -15.11 14.62
C ALA A 221 3.25 -15.26 14.99
N GLU A 222 2.47 -14.17 14.97
CA GLU A 222 1.03 -14.18 15.25
C GLU A 222 0.24 -14.84 14.10
N PHE A 223 0.80 -14.83 12.88
CA PHE A 223 0.17 -15.31 11.65
C PHE A 223 0.88 -16.51 11.04
N GLN A 224 1.59 -17.29 11.86
CA GLN A 224 2.30 -18.47 11.39
C GLN A 224 1.31 -19.55 10.95
N ILE A 225 1.43 -19.97 9.68
CA ILE A 225 0.63 -21.05 9.11
C ILE A 225 1.26 -22.39 9.51
N LYS A 226 0.43 -23.32 9.98
CA LYS A 226 0.85 -24.70 10.31
C LYS A 226 0.63 -25.62 9.11
N ASP A 227 1.26 -26.79 9.15
CA ASP A 227 1.00 -27.87 8.19
C ASP A 227 -0.43 -28.36 8.36
N TYR A 228 -1.32 -27.86 7.52
CA TYR A 228 -2.76 -28.06 7.63
C TYR A 228 -3.28 -29.16 6.71
N LEU A 229 -2.51 -29.64 5.73
CA LEU A 229 -2.98 -30.71 4.84
C LEU A 229 -3.30 -32.01 5.59
N PRO A 230 -2.51 -32.48 6.57
CA PRO A 230 -2.89 -33.64 7.37
C PRO A 230 -4.24 -33.46 8.07
N PHE A 231 -4.51 -32.25 8.57
CA PHE A 231 -5.78 -31.90 9.20
C PHE A 231 -6.94 -31.90 8.19
N GLN A 232 -6.73 -31.33 6.99
CA GLN A 232 -7.73 -31.33 5.94
C GLN A 232 -8.03 -32.76 5.47
N SER A 233 -7.02 -33.48 4.99
CA SER A 233 -7.14 -34.79 4.31
C SER A 233 -7.64 -35.93 5.21
N SER A 234 -7.61 -35.77 6.54
CA SER A 234 -8.04 -36.80 7.51
C SER A 234 -9.55 -37.01 7.59
N THR A 235 -10.34 -36.15 6.95
CA THR A 235 -11.81 -36.19 7.03
C THR A 235 -12.41 -36.57 5.68
N GLU A 236 -13.46 -37.40 5.66
CA GLU A 236 -14.20 -37.70 4.42
C GLU A 236 -14.72 -36.44 3.72
N LYS A 237 -14.92 -35.34 4.47
CA LYS A 237 -15.37 -34.04 3.95
C LYS A 237 -14.22 -33.18 3.38
N GLY A 238 -12.98 -33.36 3.84
CA GLY A 238 -11.83 -32.48 3.61
C GLY A 238 -10.75 -33.10 2.73
N ASN A 239 -11.10 -33.68 1.58
CA ASN A 239 -10.10 -34.25 0.66
C ASN A 239 -9.35 -33.16 -0.15
N ILE A 240 -8.75 -32.17 0.53
CA ILE A 240 -7.88 -31.13 -0.06
C ILE A 240 -6.44 -31.63 -0.01
N ASN A 241 -5.72 -31.48 -1.12
CA ASN A 241 -4.29 -31.75 -1.23
C ASN A 241 -3.53 -30.49 -1.69
N ALA A 242 -2.19 -30.57 -1.72
CA ALA A 242 -1.33 -29.44 -2.13
C ALA A 242 -1.60 -28.99 -3.58
N GLU A 243 -1.91 -29.92 -4.47
CA GLU A 243 -2.21 -29.65 -5.89
C GLU A 243 -3.48 -28.80 -6.04
N MET A 244 -4.57 -29.14 -5.34
CA MET A 244 -5.80 -28.35 -5.34
C MET A 244 -5.57 -26.92 -4.85
N ARG A 245 -4.72 -26.75 -3.82
CA ARG A 245 -4.32 -25.41 -3.36
C ARG A 245 -3.56 -24.67 -4.45
N SER A 246 -2.61 -25.33 -5.11
CA SER A 246 -1.84 -24.71 -6.20
C SER A 246 -2.73 -24.28 -7.36
N VAL A 247 -3.72 -25.10 -7.75
CA VAL A 247 -4.72 -24.77 -8.77
C VAL A 247 -5.57 -23.57 -8.33
N LEU A 248 -5.99 -23.53 -7.07
CA LEU A 248 -6.73 -22.38 -6.54
C LEU A 248 -5.89 -21.10 -6.63
N VAL A 249 -4.63 -21.14 -6.20
CA VAL A 249 -3.76 -19.95 -6.18
C VAL A 249 -3.48 -19.45 -7.60
N ASP A 250 -3.23 -20.35 -8.56
CA ASP A 250 -3.05 -19.99 -9.98
C ASP A 250 -4.30 -19.28 -10.54
N TRP A 251 -5.49 -19.80 -10.26
CA TRP A 251 -6.75 -19.13 -10.58
C TRP A 251 -6.92 -17.78 -9.85
N MET A 252 -6.50 -17.67 -8.59
CA MET A 252 -6.54 -16.39 -7.86
C MET A 252 -5.65 -15.32 -8.50
N VAL A 253 -4.55 -15.71 -9.16
CA VAL A 253 -3.73 -14.79 -9.96
C VAL A 253 -4.50 -14.29 -11.18
N GLU A 254 -5.23 -15.16 -11.88
CA GLU A 254 -6.09 -14.75 -13.01
C GLU A 254 -7.17 -13.75 -12.56
N VAL A 255 -7.78 -14.00 -11.40
CA VAL A 255 -8.78 -13.11 -10.81
C VAL A 255 -8.18 -11.75 -10.47
N GLN A 256 -6.97 -11.74 -9.87
CA GLN A 256 -6.27 -10.49 -9.56
C GLN A 256 -5.96 -9.68 -10.84
N GLU A 257 -5.54 -10.33 -11.92
CA GLU A 257 -5.31 -9.65 -13.20
C GLU A 257 -6.61 -9.15 -13.84
N THR A 258 -7.67 -9.97 -13.81
CA THR A 258 -8.99 -9.63 -14.39
C THR A 258 -9.58 -8.38 -13.75
N PHE A 259 -9.45 -8.23 -12.44
CA PHE A 259 -9.94 -7.06 -11.71
C PHE A 259 -8.90 -5.93 -11.56
N GLU A 260 -7.68 -6.12 -12.08
CA GLU A 260 -6.56 -5.19 -11.94
C GLU A 260 -6.30 -4.78 -10.47
N LEU A 261 -6.36 -5.75 -9.54
CA LEU A 261 -6.19 -5.50 -8.10
C LEU A 261 -4.71 -5.30 -7.75
N ASN A 262 -4.44 -4.66 -6.60
CA ASN A 262 -3.09 -4.54 -6.08
C ASN A 262 -2.44 -5.91 -5.82
N HIS A 263 -1.11 -5.99 -5.87
CA HIS A 263 -0.41 -7.24 -5.55
C HIS A 263 -0.60 -7.62 -4.07
N GLU A 264 -0.62 -6.65 -3.15
CA GLU A 264 -0.93 -6.88 -1.74
C GLU A 264 -2.25 -7.60 -1.54
N THR A 265 -3.25 -7.28 -2.36
CA THR A 265 -4.56 -7.93 -2.32
C THR A 265 -4.45 -9.42 -2.59
N LEU A 266 -3.68 -9.84 -3.59
CA LEU A 266 -3.43 -11.26 -3.87
C LEU A 266 -2.68 -11.94 -2.72
N TYR A 267 -1.62 -11.31 -2.21
CA TYR A 267 -0.80 -11.88 -1.15
C TYR A 267 -1.60 -12.03 0.16
N LEU A 268 -2.40 -11.03 0.51
CA LEU A 268 -3.32 -11.10 1.65
C LEU A 268 -4.37 -12.20 1.42
N ALA A 269 -4.97 -12.27 0.23
CA ALA A 269 -5.99 -13.27 -0.07
C ALA A 269 -5.45 -14.70 0.07
N VAL A 270 -4.27 -15.00 -0.46
CA VAL A 270 -3.63 -16.31 -0.32
C VAL A 270 -3.32 -16.62 1.16
N LYS A 271 -2.81 -15.63 1.90
CA LYS A 271 -2.55 -15.77 3.35
C LYS A 271 -3.83 -16.06 4.13
N LEU A 272 -4.94 -15.39 3.79
CA LEU A 272 -6.25 -15.62 4.39
C LEU A 272 -6.78 -17.03 4.11
N VAL A 273 -6.63 -17.53 2.88
CA VAL A 273 -6.97 -18.92 2.52
C VAL A 273 -6.20 -19.89 3.41
N ASP A 274 -4.88 -19.76 3.50
CA ASP A 274 -4.05 -20.69 4.27
C ASP A 274 -4.33 -20.62 5.79
N LEU A 275 -4.55 -19.43 6.34
CA LEU A 275 -4.93 -19.24 7.74
C LEU A 275 -6.30 -19.86 8.05
N TYR A 276 -7.26 -19.73 7.13
CA TYR A 276 -8.57 -20.34 7.26
C TYR A 276 -8.48 -21.87 7.22
N LEU A 277 -7.76 -22.43 6.23
CA LEU A 277 -7.55 -23.87 6.11
C LEU A 277 -6.74 -24.45 7.29
N GLY A 278 -5.92 -23.63 7.96
CA GLY A 278 -5.25 -24.00 9.21
C GLY A 278 -6.19 -24.16 10.42
N LYS A 279 -7.43 -23.66 10.35
CA LYS A 279 -8.39 -23.64 11.48
C LYS A 279 -9.70 -24.34 11.18
N VAL A 280 -10.12 -24.39 9.92
CA VAL A 280 -11.44 -24.87 9.50
C VAL A 280 -11.30 -25.90 8.39
N VAL A 281 -11.92 -27.06 8.58
CA VAL A 281 -12.02 -28.09 7.53
C VAL A 281 -12.89 -27.55 6.39
N CYS A 282 -12.33 -27.51 5.19
CA CYS A 282 -13.02 -27.03 3.99
C CYS A 282 -13.24 -28.19 3.02
N SER A 283 -14.40 -28.22 2.37
CA SER A 283 -14.65 -29.20 1.31
C SER A 283 -14.03 -28.72 0.00
N ARG A 284 -13.68 -29.66 -0.88
CA ARG A 284 -13.20 -29.36 -2.24
C ARG A 284 -14.15 -28.43 -2.99
N LEU A 285 -15.47 -28.64 -2.84
CA LEU A 285 -16.50 -27.85 -3.51
C LEU A 285 -16.56 -26.39 -3.03
N ASN A 286 -16.10 -26.11 -1.81
CA ASN A 286 -16.10 -24.75 -1.25
C ASN A 286 -14.73 -24.06 -1.36
N LEU A 287 -13.73 -24.73 -1.93
CA LEU A 287 -12.36 -24.19 -1.98
C LEU A 287 -12.26 -22.95 -2.88
N GLN A 288 -12.95 -22.96 -4.03
CA GLN A 288 -13.02 -21.78 -4.90
C GLN A 288 -13.85 -20.65 -4.26
N LEU A 289 -14.96 -20.98 -3.58
CA LEU A 289 -15.74 -20.00 -2.82
C LEU A 289 -14.88 -19.30 -1.76
N LEU A 290 -14.06 -20.06 -1.02
CA LEU A 290 -13.09 -19.52 -0.07
C LEU A 290 -12.09 -18.58 -0.76
N GLY A 291 -11.51 -18.98 -1.90
CA GLY A 291 -10.57 -18.14 -2.66
C GLY A 291 -11.19 -16.82 -3.16
N ALA A 292 -12.38 -16.89 -3.77
CA ALA A 292 -13.12 -15.72 -4.24
C ALA A 292 -13.43 -14.75 -3.09
N THR A 293 -13.90 -15.30 -1.97
CA THR A 293 -14.21 -14.55 -0.76
C THR A 293 -12.95 -13.93 -0.15
N ALA A 294 -11.82 -14.64 -0.14
CA ALA A 294 -10.56 -14.10 0.37
C ALA A 294 -10.05 -12.91 -0.47
N ILE A 295 -10.21 -12.95 -1.80
CA ILE A 295 -9.94 -11.81 -2.68
C ILE A 295 -10.89 -10.64 -2.37
N PHE A 296 -12.17 -10.92 -2.14
CA PHE A 296 -13.13 -9.88 -1.77
C PHE A 296 -12.78 -9.18 -0.45
N VAL A 297 -12.46 -9.95 0.59
CA VAL A 297 -12.07 -9.41 1.90
C VAL A 297 -10.78 -8.60 1.76
N SER A 298 -9.79 -9.12 1.03
CA SER A 298 -8.50 -8.46 0.83
C SER A 298 -8.63 -7.17 0.02
N SER A 299 -9.44 -7.16 -1.03
CA SER A 299 -9.65 -5.96 -1.86
C SER A 299 -10.39 -4.87 -1.11
N LYS A 300 -11.33 -5.20 -0.22
CA LYS A 300 -11.92 -4.20 0.69
C LYS A 300 -10.91 -3.58 1.65
N PHE A 301 -9.79 -4.25 1.90
CA PHE A 301 -8.75 -3.79 2.81
C PHE A 301 -7.67 -2.97 2.09
N ASP A 302 -7.16 -3.45 0.95
CA ASP A 302 -6.02 -2.85 0.25
C ASP A 302 -6.41 -2.05 -1.01
N ASP A 303 -7.59 -2.25 -1.61
CA ASP A 303 -8.00 -1.57 -2.83
C ASP A 303 -8.97 -0.41 -2.56
N ARG A 304 -8.77 0.69 -3.29
CA ARG A 304 -9.65 1.87 -3.20
C ARG A 304 -11.08 1.59 -3.70
N ILE A 305 -11.20 0.72 -4.71
CA ILE A 305 -12.48 0.35 -5.33
C ILE A 305 -12.48 -1.18 -5.47
N PRO A 306 -12.95 -1.91 -4.45
CA PRO A 306 -13.08 -3.36 -4.53
C PRO A 306 -14.16 -3.76 -5.55
N PRO A 307 -14.07 -4.98 -6.13
CA PRO A 307 -15.11 -5.53 -7.00
C PRO A 307 -16.43 -5.68 -6.24
N GLN A 308 -17.55 -5.67 -6.95
CA GLN A 308 -18.86 -5.91 -6.36
C GLN A 308 -19.10 -7.41 -6.18
N LEU A 309 -20.04 -7.78 -5.29
CA LEU A 309 -20.42 -9.19 -5.09
C LEU A 309 -20.97 -9.82 -6.39
N SER A 310 -21.63 -9.05 -7.25
CA SER A 310 -22.08 -9.51 -8.58
C SER A 310 -20.92 -9.86 -9.50
N ASP A 311 -19.80 -9.15 -9.40
CA ASP A 311 -18.62 -9.40 -10.23
C ASP A 311 -17.95 -10.72 -9.80
N LEU A 312 -17.94 -11.00 -8.50
CA LEU A 312 -17.44 -12.26 -7.94
C LEU A 312 -18.34 -13.45 -8.23
N GLU A 313 -19.66 -13.24 -8.21
CA GLU A 313 -20.62 -14.25 -8.66
C GLU A 313 -20.40 -14.60 -10.14
N TYR A 314 -20.18 -13.58 -10.99
CA TYR A 314 -19.89 -13.76 -12.41
C TYR A 314 -18.56 -14.48 -12.65
N ILE A 315 -17.46 -14.10 -11.98
CA ILE A 315 -16.15 -14.75 -12.19
C ILE A 315 -16.13 -16.20 -11.69
N CYS A 316 -17.00 -16.54 -10.74
CA CYS A 316 -17.25 -17.92 -10.31
C CYS A 316 -18.26 -18.66 -11.21
N SER A 317 -18.61 -18.12 -12.38
CA SER A 317 -19.58 -18.70 -13.32
C SER A 317 -20.94 -19.03 -12.69
N HIS A 318 -21.40 -18.18 -11.75
CA HIS A 318 -22.63 -18.38 -10.98
C HIS A 318 -22.69 -19.72 -10.20
N THR A 319 -21.53 -20.33 -9.90
CA THR A 319 -21.45 -21.57 -9.10
C THR A 319 -21.94 -21.35 -7.66
N TYR A 320 -21.77 -20.12 -7.14
CA TYR A 320 -22.16 -19.74 -5.79
C TYR A 320 -23.06 -18.50 -5.85
N SER A 321 -24.04 -18.45 -4.96
CA SER A 321 -24.89 -17.26 -4.82
C SER A 321 -24.18 -16.14 -4.06
N ILE A 322 -24.69 -14.91 -4.21
CA ILE A 322 -24.29 -13.78 -3.37
C ILE A 322 -24.42 -14.11 -1.87
N GLN A 323 -25.41 -14.92 -1.47
CA GLN A 323 -25.57 -15.31 -0.07
C GLN A 323 -24.45 -16.23 0.40
N ASP A 324 -24.01 -17.17 -0.45
CA ASP A 324 -22.88 -18.06 -0.14
C ASP A 324 -21.59 -17.25 0.06
N LEU A 325 -21.35 -16.24 -0.78
CA LEU A 325 -20.20 -15.31 -0.64
C LEU A 325 -20.26 -14.55 0.69
N LYS A 326 -21.43 -14.03 1.08
CA LYS A 326 -21.61 -13.33 2.37
C LYS A 326 -21.40 -14.25 3.56
N ASP A 327 -21.96 -15.46 3.49
CA ASP A 327 -21.82 -16.45 4.57
C ASP A 327 -20.38 -16.92 4.72
N MET A 328 -19.68 -17.10 3.60
CA MET A 328 -18.26 -17.44 3.59
C MET A 328 -17.41 -16.28 4.12
N GLU A 329 -17.75 -15.04 3.77
CA GLU A 329 -17.06 -13.85 4.27
C GLU A 329 -17.11 -13.80 5.79
N ILE A 330 -18.30 -13.94 6.38
CA ILE A 330 -18.49 -13.96 7.84
C ILE A 330 -17.65 -15.06 8.47
N LYS A 331 -17.66 -16.27 7.92
CA LYS A 331 -16.84 -17.40 8.42
C LYS A 331 -15.35 -17.09 8.34
N LEU A 332 -14.89 -16.54 7.23
CA LEU A 332 -13.48 -16.21 7.00
C LEU A 332 -12.97 -15.19 8.01
N VAL A 333 -13.64 -14.03 8.11
CA VAL A 333 -13.20 -12.95 9.02
C VAL A 333 -13.32 -13.35 10.49
N THR A 334 -14.31 -14.18 10.83
CA THR A 334 -14.46 -14.72 12.19
C THR A 334 -13.33 -15.69 12.53
N ALA A 335 -12.95 -16.59 11.60
CA ALA A 335 -11.88 -17.56 11.82
C ALA A 335 -10.49 -16.90 12.02
N ILE A 336 -10.26 -15.74 11.39
CA ILE A 336 -9.02 -14.97 11.56
C ILE A 336 -9.09 -13.97 12.73
N GLY A 337 -10.24 -13.82 13.39
CA GLY A 337 -10.42 -12.89 14.52
C GLY A 337 -10.45 -11.42 14.09
N PHE A 338 -10.88 -11.11 12.86
CA PHE A 338 -10.93 -9.77 12.28
C PHE A 338 -9.58 -9.04 12.17
N ASP A 339 -8.47 -9.72 12.41
CA ASP A 339 -7.13 -9.15 12.30
C ASP A 339 -6.58 -9.34 10.88
N LEU A 340 -6.78 -8.30 10.05
CA LEU A 340 -6.29 -8.22 8.68
C LEU A 340 -4.94 -7.52 8.56
N GLY A 341 -4.34 -7.08 9.68
CA GLY A 341 -3.04 -6.40 9.72
C GLY A 341 -1.86 -7.34 9.53
N ILE A 342 -2.00 -8.31 8.63
CA ILE A 342 -1.08 -9.42 8.42
C ILE A 342 0.16 -8.93 7.66
N PRO A 343 1.38 -9.22 8.13
CA PRO A 343 2.60 -8.96 7.38
C PRO A 343 2.60 -9.72 6.06
N LEU A 344 2.99 -9.05 4.97
CA LEU A 344 3.01 -9.64 3.62
C LEU A 344 4.41 -9.57 3.03
N SER A 345 4.88 -10.68 2.47
CA SER A 345 6.19 -10.78 1.83
C SER A 345 6.41 -9.72 0.76
N TYR A 346 5.39 -9.37 -0.03
CA TYR A 346 5.52 -8.33 -1.06
C TYR A 346 5.81 -6.93 -0.47
N ARG A 347 5.29 -6.60 0.72
CA ARG A 347 5.59 -5.32 1.42
C ARG A 347 7.08 -5.27 1.83
N PHE A 348 7.61 -6.37 2.36
CA PHE A 348 9.04 -6.49 2.68
C PHE A 348 9.91 -6.42 1.43
N LEU A 349 9.52 -7.10 0.35
CA LEU A 349 10.28 -7.11 -0.90
C LEU A 349 10.46 -5.68 -1.44
N ARG A 350 9.39 -4.90 -1.51
CA ARG A 350 9.47 -3.49 -1.94
C ARG A 350 10.40 -2.67 -1.06
N ARG A 351 10.33 -2.86 0.26
CA ARG A 351 11.21 -2.15 1.20
C ARG A 351 12.68 -2.47 0.95
N TYR A 352 13.03 -3.75 0.92
CA TYR A 352 14.41 -4.17 0.71
C TYR A 352 14.94 -3.74 -0.66
N ALA A 353 14.11 -3.81 -1.70
CA ALA A 353 14.45 -3.32 -3.02
C ALA A 353 14.70 -1.81 -3.04
N ARG A 354 13.86 -1.01 -2.38
CA ARG A 354 14.02 0.45 -2.27
C ARG A 354 15.30 0.83 -1.53
N CYS A 355 15.51 0.26 -0.34
CA CYS A 355 16.72 0.51 0.46
C CYS A 355 18.01 0.14 -0.29
N ASN A 356 17.95 -0.86 -1.17
CA ASN A 356 19.08 -1.28 -2.00
C ASN A 356 19.09 -0.67 -3.42
N ARG A 357 18.27 0.35 -3.67
CA ARG A 357 18.16 1.09 -4.95
C ARG A 357 18.00 0.17 -6.18
N ILE A 358 17.23 -0.90 -6.01
CA ILE A 358 16.96 -1.90 -7.03
C ILE A 358 16.07 -1.31 -8.12
N GLN A 359 16.49 -1.48 -9.36
CA GLN A 359 15.76 -1.00 -10.54
C GLN A 359 14.50 -1.84 -10.78
N LEU A 360 13.50 -1.22 -11.40
CA LEU A 360 12.19 -1.84 -11.61
C LEU A 360 12.23 -3.23 -12.28
N PRO A 361 12.98 -3.47 -13.39
CA PRO A 361 12.98 -4.80 -14.02
C PRO A 361 13.44 -5.91 -13.08
N LEU A 362 14.42 -5.61 -12.23
CA LEU A 362 14.95 -6.55 -11.25
C LEU A 362 13.97 -6.77 -10.08
N LEU A 363 13.28 -5.71 -9.63
CA LEU A 363 12.17 -5.83 -8.68
C LEU A 363 11.02 -6.66 -9.27
N THR A 364 10.69 -6.49 -10.55
CA THR A 364 9.67 -7.28 -11.24
C THR A 364 10.08 -8.75 -11.32
N LEU A 365 11.35 -9.06 -11.57
CA LEU A 365 11.86 -10.43 -11.49
C LEU A 365 11.75 -11.00 -10.07
N ALA A 366 12.14 -10.23 -9.04
CA ALA A 366 11.99 -10.67 -7.65
C ALA A 366 10.52 -10.90 -7.28
N ARG A 367 9.60 -10.07 -7.79
CA ARG A 367 8.16 -10.22 -7.62
C ARG A 367 7.64 -11.48 -8.30
N TYR A 368 8.09 -11.78 -9.51
CA TYR A 368 7.77 -13.03 -10.21
C TYR A 368 8.16 -14.26 -9.37
N ILE A 369 9.39 -14.31 -8.87
CA ILE A 369 9.90 -15.41 -8.03
C ILE A 369 9.07 -15.52 -6.75
N LEU A 370 8.75 -14.39 -6.13
CA LEU A 370 7.94 -14.36 -4.92
C LEU A 370 6.48 -14.80 -5.19
N GLU A 371 5.89 -14.41 -6.30
CA GLU A 371 4.52 -14.77 -6.67
C GLU A 371 4.42 -16.27 -7.02
N LEU A 372 5.44 -16.85 -7.66
CA LEU A 372 5.55 -18.31 -7.82
C LEU A 372 5.54 -19.05 -6.48
N SER A 373 6.18 -18.48 -5.45
CA SER A 373 6.21 -19.11 -4.13
C SER A 373 4.85 -19.20 -3.47
N LEU A 374 3.87 -18.37 -3.89
CA LEU A 374 2.51 -18.44 -3.37
C LEU A 374 1.83 -19.78 -3.71
N MET A 375 2.22 -20.45 -4.80
CA MET A 375 1.67 -21.74 -5.20
C MET A 375 2.28 -22.91 -4.42
N GLU A 376 3.52 -22.76 -3.95
CA GLU A 376 4.29 -23.85 -3.36
C GLU A 376 3.92 -24.10 -1.89
N TYR A 377 3.39 -25.30 -1.61
CA TYR A 377 2.93 -25.65 -0.25
C TYR A 377 4.07 -25.75 0.75
N SER A 378 5.27 -26.19 0.34
CA SER A 378 6.40 -26.33 1.27
C SER A 378 6.85 -25.01 1.90
N LEU A 379 6.54 -23.87 1.26
CA LEU A 379 6.96 -22.54 1.68
C LEU A 379 5.96 -21.80 2.59
N ILE A 380 4.75 -22.33 2.83
CA ILE A 380 3.71 -21.61 3.61
C ILE A 380 4.11 -21.32 5.06
N ARG A 381 5.05 -22.10 5.62
CA ARG A 381 5.51 -21.99 7.01
C ARG A 381 6.64 -20.98 7.16
N GLU A 382 7.20 -20.52 6.05
CA GLU A 382 8.30 -19.56 6.05
C GLU A 382 7.81 -18.16 6.42
N SER A 383 8.73 -17.37 6.97
CA SER A 383 8.48 -15.98 7.33
C SER A 383 8.40 -15.12 6.06
N ASP A 384 7.43 -14.21 6.02
CA ASP A 384 7.17 -13.31 4.89
C ASP A 384 8.40 -12.44 4.56
N SER A 385 9.08 -11.93 5.58
CA SER A 385 10.31 -11.14 5.46
C SER A 385 11.46 -11.98 4.91
N LYS A 386 11.56 -13.28 5.25
CA LYS A 386 12.57 -14.17 4.68
C LYS A 386 12.26 -14.59 3.25
N LEU A 387 10.99 -14.82 2.91
CA LEU A 387 10.55 -15.07 1.52
C LEU A 387 10.94 -13.89 0.61
N ALA A 388 10.74 -12.66 1.08
CA ALA A 388 11.16 -11.44 0.39
C ALA A 388 12.68 -11.34 0.19
N CYS A 389 13.47 -11.75 1.20
CA CYS A 389 14.93 -11.78 1.09
C CYS A 389 15.39 -12.81 0.04
N ALA A 390 14.81 -14.01 0.09
CA ALA A 390 15.17 -15.10 -0.82
C ALA A 390 14.82 -14.78 -2.28
N SER A 391 13.65 -14.19 -2.54
CA SER A 391 13.23 -13.79 -3.88
C SER A 391 14.11 -12.69 -4.46
N LEU A 392 14.47 -11.68 -3.66
CA LEU A 392 15.38 -10.60 -4.08
C LEU A 392 16.80 -11.12 -4.35
N TYR A 393 17.31 -11.99 -3.46
CA TYR A 393 18.62 -12.62 -3.62
C TYR A 393 18.69 -13.40 -4.94
N LEU A 394 17.67 -14.23 -5.23
CA LEU A 394 17.62 -15.01 -6.47
C LEU A 394 17.56 -14.12 -7.70
N ALA A 395 16.73 -13.08 -7.69
CA ALA A 395 16.61 -12.15 -8.81
C ALA A 395 17.96 -11.47 -9.12
N GLN A 396 18.69 -11.04 -8.08
CA GLN A 396 20.03 -10.47 -8.22
C GLN A 396 21.04 -11.48 -8.77
N LYS A 397 21.03 -12.72 -8.26
CA LYS A 397 21.90 -13.78 -8.78
C LYS A 397 21.60 -14.11 -10.24
N MET A 398 20.33 -14.20 -10.64
CA MET A 398 19.91 -14.41 -12.04
C MET A 398 20.39 -13.28 -12.96
N ASN A 399 20.51 -12.06 -12.45
CA ASN A 399 21.05 -10.91 -13.16
C ASN A 399 22.57 -10.71 -13.01
N LYS A 400 23.29 -11.72 -12.47
CA LYS A 400 24.75 -11.69 -12.27
C LYS A 400 25.21 -10.52 -11.38
N LEU A 401 24.36 -10.09 -10.46
CA LEU A 401 24.68 -9.07 -9.46
C LEU A 401 25.16 -9.73 -8.16
N THR A 402 25.80 -8.92 -7.30
CA THR A 402 26.11 -9.34 -5.93
C THR A 402 24.82 -9.28 -5.11
N PRO A 403 24.29 -10.42 -4.62
CA PRO A 403 22.91 -10.48 -4.15
C PRO A 403 22.73 -10.08 -2.69
N TRP A 404 23.78 -9.99 -1.89
CA TRP A 404 23.64 -9.67 -0.46
C TRP A 404 24.77 -8.76 0.00
N ASN A 405 24.42 -7.55 0.43
CA ASN A 405 25.36 -6.53 0.89
C ASN A 405 24.97 -6.05 2.30
N LYS A 406 25.82 -5.20 2.90
CA LYS A 406 25.61 -4.69 4.27
C LYS A 406 24.32 -3.91 4.43
N THR A 407 23.89 -3.19 3.39
CA THR A 407 22.60 -2.47 3.38
C THR A 407 21.43 -3.42 3.55
N LEU A 408 21.40 -4.52 2.79
CA LEU A 408 20.36 -5.55 2.93
C LEU A 408 20.45 -6.26 4.27
N GLU A 409 21.65 -6.58 4.77
CA GLU A 409 21.81 -7.15 6.12
C GLU A 409 21.26 -6.23 7.22
N TYR A 410 21.50 -4.93 7.13
CA TYR A 410 21.00 -3.93 8.08
C TYR A 410 19.47 -3.82 8.03
N TYR A 411 18.90 -3.49 6.87
CA TYR A 411 17.46 -3.23 6.74
C TYR A 411 16.59 -4.48 6.88
N SER A 412 17.10 -5.66 6.51
CA SER A 412 16.37 -6.92 6.70
C SER A 412 16.64 -7.57 8.06
N GLY A 413 17.79 -7.27 8.69
CA GLY A 413 18.27 -7.98 9.88
C GLY A 413 18.67 -9.45 9.62
N TYR A 414 18.83 -9.86 8.35
CA TYR A 414 19.14 -11.24 7.99
C TYR A 414 20.46 -11.38 7.23
N LYS A 415 21.19 -12.44 7.57
CA LYS A 415 22.29 -12.97 6.75
C LYS A 415 21.75 -14.03 5.80
N VAL A 416 22.46 -14.32 4.72
CA VAL A 416 22.09 -15.36 3.74
C VAL A 416 21.83 -16.72 4.40
N SER A 417 22.56 -17.06 5.46
CA SER A 417 22.36 -18.30 6.23
C SER A 417 20.96 -18.44 6.83
N CYS A 418 20.25 -17.34 7.07
CA CYS A 418 18.93 -17.35 7.71
C CYS A 418 17.78 -17.78 6.78
N PHE A 419 17.98 -17.72 5.46
CA PHE A 419 16.98 -18.01 4.43
C PHE A 419 17.54 -18.84 3.27
N LYS A 420 18.68 -19.52 3.50
CA LYS A 420 19.39 -20.31 2.49
C LYS A 420 18.52 -21.45 1.91
N HIS A 421 17.73 -22.11 2.75
CA HIS A 421 16.86 -23.20 2.34
C HIS A 421 15.72 -22.70 1.43
N ILE A 422 15.20 -21.50 1.69
CA ILE A 422 14.17 -20.85 0.87
C ILE A 422 14.71 -20.56 -0.54
N ILE A 423 15.95 -20.06 -0.64
CA ILE A 423 16.62 -19.81 -1.94
C ILE A 423 16.68 -21.10 -2.76
N ILE A 424 17.09 -22.21 -2.14
CA ILE A 424 17.22 -23.49 -2.83
C ILE A 424 15.86 -23.96 -3.33
N GLU A 425 14.83 -23.90 -2.48
CA GLU A 425 13.50 -24.37 -2.82
C GLU A 425 12.86 -23.51 -3.93
N MET A 426 12.90 -22.17 -3.81
CA MET A 426 12.44 -21.27 -4.87
C MET A 426 13.19 -21.48 -6.20
N ASN A 427 14.50 -21.76 -6.16
CA ASN A 427 15.26 -22.04 -7.37
C ASN A 427 14.81 -23.36 -8.04
N ARG A 428 14.43 -24.38 -7.25
CA ARG A 428 13.86 -25.62 -7.80
C ARG A 428 12.52 -25.36 -8.48
N LEU A 429 11.66 -24.52 -7.89
CA LEU A 429 10.40 -24.12 -8.52
C LEU A 429 10.62 -23.50 -9.90
N LEU A 430 11.62 -22.61 -10.01
CA LEU A 430 11.98 -21.98 -11.29
C LEU A 430 12.51 -22.99 -12.32
N GLN A 431 13.32 -23.97 -11.92
CA GLN A 431 13.87 -24.98 -12.83
C GLN A 431 12.81 -25.97 -13.36
N CYS A 432 11.75 -26.19 -12.60
CA CYS A 432 10.67 -27.09 -12.96
C CYS A 432 9.67 -26.49 -13.96
N GLN A 433 9.68 -25.16 -14.19
CA GLN A 433 8.85 -24.48 -15.18
C GLN A 433 9.47 -24.56 -16.60
N PRO A 434 8.77 -25.06 -17.64
CA PRO A 434 7.51 -25.80 -17.69
C PRO A 434 7.78 -27.27 -18.09
N ARG A 435 8.54 -28.01 -17.27
CA ARG A 435 9.01 -29.36 -17.59
C ARG A 435 8.06 -30.47 -17.16
N THR A 436 7.08 -30.19 -16.28
CA THR A 436 6.06 -31.16 -15.87
C THR A 436 4.71 -30.83 -16.50
N VAL A 437 3.94 -31.85 -16.87
CA VAL A 437 2.59 -31.72 -17.48
C VAL A 437 1.64 -30.89 -16.61
N MET A 438 1.78 -31.00 -15.28
CA MET A 438 0.99 -30.24 -14.31
C MET A 438 1.37 -28.76 -14.29
N MET A 439 2.67 -28.42 -14.37
CA MET A 439 3.14 -27.03 -14.44
C MET A 439 2.89 -26.38 -15.80
N GLN A 440 2.65 -27.17 -16.86
CA GLN A 440 2.12 -26.63 -18.13
C GLN A 440 0.67 -26.16 -17.99
N THR A 441 -0.09 -26.72 -17.04
CA THR A 441 -1.47 -26.28 -16.76
C THR A 441 -1.49 -25.06 -15.85
N LEU A 442 -0.60 -25.01 -14.84
CA LEU A 442 -0.42 -23.87 -13.92
C LEU A 442 0.56 -22.85 -14.51
N SER A 443 0.11 -22.16 -15.56
CA SER A 443 0.94 -21.27 -16.36
C SER A 443 0.61 -19.79 -16.18
N THR A 444 -0.39 -19.43 -15.38
CA THR A 444 -0.87 -18.05 -15.27
C THR A 444 0.21 -17.11 -14.81
N VAL A 445 0.91 -17.43 -13.72
CA VAL A 445 2.04 -16.61 -13.23
C VAL A 445 3.15 -16.49 -14.29
N TYR A 446 3.50 -17.59 -14.96
CA TYR A 446 4.52 -17.57 -16.01
C TYR A 446 4.09 -16.69 -17.20
N ASN A 447 2.84 -16.81 -17.66
CA ASN A 447 2.28 -16.08 -18.79
C ASN A 447 2.19 -14.57 -18.48
N LYS A 448 1.70 -14.23 -17.28
CA LYS A 448 1.69 -12.87 -16.74
C LYS A 448 3.07 -12.23 -16.86
N TYR A 449 4.09 -12.83 -16.23
CA TYR A 449 5.44 -12.26 -16.21
C TYR A 449 6.26 -12.50 -17.48
N SER A 450 5.73 -13.25 -18.46
CA SER A 450 6.27 -13.34 -19.82
C SER A 450 5.80 -12.20 -20.72
N HIS A 451 4.79 -11.45 -20.31
CA HIS A 451 4.27 -10.31 -21.08
C HIS A 451 5.28 -9.14 -21.07
N PRO A 452 5.44 -8.38 -22.18
CA PRO A 452 6.40 -7.28 -22.28
C PRO A 452 6.25 -6.19 -21.21
N ILE A 453 5.02 -5.98 -20.74
CA ILE A 453 4.69 -5.06 -19.63
C ILE A 453 5.47 -5.37 -18.35
N PHE A 454 5.79 -6.64 -18.11
CA PHE A 454 6.56 -7.13 -16.98
C PHE A 454 8.02 -7.40 -17.36
N PHE A 455 8.53 -6.77 -18.42
CA PHE A 455 9.91 -6.92 -18.92
C PHE A 455 10.27 -8.35 -19.32
N GLU A 456 9.27 -9.20 -19.56
CA GLU A 456 9.45 -10.62 -19.90
C GLU A 456 10.34 -11.37 -18.89
N VAL A 457 10.33 -10.96 -17.61
CA VAL A 457 11.25 -11.47 -16.59
C VAL A 457 11.15 -12.97 -16.38
N ALA A 458 10.00 -13.58 -16.67
CA ALA A 458 9.83 -15.03 -16.62
C ALA A 458 10.75 -15.80 -17.58
N LYS A 459 11.24 -15.15 -18.64
CA LYS A 459 12.19 -15.72 -19.61
C LYS A 459 13.66 -15.59 -19.17
N THR A 460 13.92 -15.00 -18.00
CA THR A 460 15.28 -14.85 -17.48
C THR A 460 15.89 -16.23 -17.18
N PRO A 461 17.13 -16.53 -17.64
CA PRO A 461 17.76 -17.81 -17.38
C PRO A 461 17.90 -18.11 -15.89
N VAL A 462 17.51 -19.33 -15.49
CA VAL A 462 17.59 -19.80 -14.11
C VAL A 462 19.04 -20.13 -13.74
N VAL A 463 19.40 -19.93 -12.47
CA VAL A 463 20.74 -20.21 -11.94
C VAL A 463 20.85 -21.70 -11.59
N LYS A 464 21.97 -22.33 -11.96
CA LYS A 464 22.26 -23.72 -11.56
C LYS A 464 22.46 -23.78 -10.05
N GLU A 465 22.02 -24.86 -9.41
CA GLU A 465 22.09 -24.98 -7.95
C GLU A 465 23.53 -24.85 -7.41
N ALA A 466 24.53 -25.32 -8.17
CA ALA A 466 25.96 -25.18 -7.84
C ALA A 466 26.45 -23.72 -7.78
N ASP A 467 25.78 -22.81 -8.50
CA ASP A 467 26.19 -21.40 -8.65
C ASP A 467 25.40 -20.44 -7.75
N LEU A 468 24.47 -20.95 -6.93
CA LEU A 468 23.59 -20.12 -6.10
C LEU A 468 24.34 -19.31 -5.03
N PHE A 469 25.43 -19.86 -4.52
CA PHE A 469 26.18 -19.31 -3.39
C PHE A 469 27.66 -19.05 -3.69
N SER A 470 28.07 -19.19 -4.95
CA SER A 470 29.42 -18.89 -5.41
C SER A 470 29.64 -17.42 -5.75
#